data_AF-A0A1H0SWR1-F1
#
_entry.id   AF-A0A1H0SWR1-F1
#
_cell.length_a   1.000
_cell.length_b   1.000
_cell.length_c   1.000
_cell.angle_alpha   90.00
_cell.angle_beta   90.00
_cell.angle_gamma   90.00
#
_symmetry.space_group_name_H-M   'P 1'
#
loop_
_entity.id
_entity.type
_entity.pdbx_description
1 polymer ?
#
loop_
_entity_poly.entity_id
_entity_poly.type
_entity_poly.pdbx_seq_one_letter_code
_entity_poly.pdbx_strand_id
1 'polypeptide(L)' 'MAIERPRKPSGHKDRLSDCQMAIEDRLLELFGEAVAAGWAEDEVFAAIVSVADTTQLAMHQEQLVSVETQLRRAMTKRDL' A
#
# COMPACT_ATOMS: atom_id res chain seq x y z
N MET A 1 18.21 -2.06 -4.08
CA MET A 1 17.98 -3.47 -4.51
C MET A 1 16.58 -3.68 -5.10
N ALA A 2 16.27 -4.82 -5.71
CA ALA A 2 14.92 -5.13 -6.22
C ALA A 2 14.08 -5.83 -5.13
N ILE A 3 12.80 -5.45 -4.99
CA ILE A 3 11.87 -6.09 -4.04
C ILE A 3 11.58 -7.52 -4.52
N GLU A 4 11.83 -8.51 -3.66
CA GLU A 4 11.58 -9.90 -3.99
C GLU A 4 10.08 -10.19 -4.16
N ARG A 5 9.75 -11.07 -5.12
CA ARG A 5 8.38 -11.54 -5.30
C ARG A 5 7.96 -12.45 -4.14
N PRO A 6 6.67 -12.48 -3.75
CA PRO A 6 6.17 -13.40 -2.73
C PRO A 6 6.49 -14.85 -3.07
N ARG A 7 7.13 -15.57 -2.13
CA ARG A 7 7.46 -17.00 -2.29
C ARG A 7 6.34 -17.92 -1.78
N LYS A 8 5.56 -17.44 -0.80
CA LYS A 8 4.48 -18.19 -0.14
C LYS A 8 3.10 -17.85 -0.74
N PRO A 9 2.15 -18.82 -0.76
CA PRO A 9 0.80 -18.59 -1.29
C PRO A 9 0.02 -17.58 -0.45
N SER A 10 -1.07 -17.06 -1.03
CA SER A 10 -1.97 -16.15 -0.32
C SER A 10 -2.56 -16.80 0.93
N GLY A 11 -2.72 -16.02 2.01
CA GLY A 11 -3.23 -16.48 3.30
C GLY A 11 -2.20 -17.17 4.20
N HIS A 12 -0.96 -17.38 3.74
CA HIS A 12 0.09 -17.92 4.61
C HIS A 12 0.46 -16.92 5.72
N LYS A 13 0.49 -17.37 6.98
CA LYS A 13 0.74 -16.53 8.17
C LYS A 13 2.01 -15.68 8.07
N ASP A 14 3.08 -16.24 7.53
CA ASP A 14 4.38 -15.56 7.44
C ASP A 14 4.47 -14.57 6.26
N ARG A 15 3.46 -14.52 5.38
CA ARG A 15 3.53 -13.72 4.14
C ARG A 15 3.62 -12.22 4.41
N LEU A 16 3.03 -11.74 5.52
CA LEU A 16 3.15 -10.35 5.94
C LEU A 16 4.59 -10.03 6.36
N SER A 17 5.19 -10.88 7.18
CA SER A 17 6.57 -10.72 7.63
C SER A 17 7.56 -10.79 6.45
N ASP A 18 7.36 -11.73 5.52
CA ASP A 18 8.15 -11.82 4.29
C ASP A 18 8.04 -10.52 3.46
N CYS A 19 6.82 -9.97 3.36
CA CYS A 19 6.57 -8.72 2.62
C CYS A 19 7.30 -7.54 3.27
N GLN A 20 7.23 -7.44 4.61
CA GLN A 20 7.94 -6.40 5.37
C GLN A 20 9.44 -6.46 5.12
N MET A 21 10.05 -7.64 5.27
CA MET A 21 11.49 -7.82 5.03
C MET A 21 11.88 -7.45 3.59
N ALA A 22 11.03 -7.78 2.61
CA ALA A 22 11.31 -7.50 1.20
C ALA A 22 11.29 -6.00 0.85
N ILE A 23 10.61 -5.16 1.65
CA ILE A 23 10.51 -3.72 1.41
C ILE A 23 11.40 -2.88 2.34
N GLU A 24 11.82 -3.44 3.49
CA GLU A 24 12.51 -2.74 4.57
C GLU A 24 13.78 -2.00 4.09
N ASP A 25 14.67 -2.71 3.39
CA ASP A 25 15.91 -2.11 2.87
C ASP A 25 15.65 -0.88 1.99
N ARG A 26 14.62 -0.95 1.13
CA ARG A 26 14.27 0.14 0.22
C ARG A 26 13.62 1.32 0.95
N LEU A 27 12.85 1.03 1.99
CA LEU A 27 12.27 2.07 2.82
C LEU A 27 13.34 2.81 3.63
N LEU A 28 14.34 2.09 4.13
CA LEU A 28 15.49 2.68 4.83
C LEU A 28 16.41 3.47 3.89
N GLU A 29 16.59 3.02 2.64
CA GLU A 29 17.26 3.81 1.59
C GLU A 29 16.53 5.16 1.39
N LEU A 30 15.20 5.13 1.21
CA LEU A 30 14.38 6.35 1.06
C LEU A 30 14.48 7.26 2.29
N PHE A 31 14.44 6.67 3.50
CA PHE A 31 14.61 7.41 4.74
C PHE A 31 15.96 8.14 4.77
N GLY A 32 17.05 7.41 4.46
CA GLY A 32 18.40 7.98 4.42
C GLY A 32 18.55 9.09 3.39
N GLU A 33 17.94 8.94 2.21
CA GLU A 33 17.92 9.99 1.17
C GLU A 33 17.20 11.26 1.64
N ALA A 34 16.07 11.12 2.33
CA ALA A 34 15.33 12.26 2.87
C ALA A 34 16.11 12.98 3.98
N VAL A 35 16.72 12.23 4.90
CA VAL A 35 17.58 12.82 5.94
C VAL A 35 18.80 13.51 5.32
N ALA A 36 19.43 12.91 4.31
CA ALA A 36 20.55 13.53 3.59
C ALA A 36 20.15 14.81 2.83
N ALA A 37 18.88 14.94 2.44
CA ALA A 37 18.32 16.16 1.88
C ALA A 37 18.03 17.25 2.92
N GLY A 38 18.21 16.96 4.22
CA GLY A 38 18.12 17.93 5.32
C GLY A 38 16.82 17.88 6.11
N TRP A 39 15.96 16.88 5.90
CA TRP A 39 14.76 16.67 6.72
C TRP A 39 15.12 16.03 8.06
N ALA A 40 14.39 16.37 9.12
CA ALA A 40 14.60 15.73 10.42
C ALA A 40 14.06 14.28 10.41
N GLU A 41 14.71 13.39 11.16
CA GLU A 41 14.38 11.95 11.17
C GLU A 41 12.90 11.69 11.55
N ASP A 42 12.38 12.42 12.53
CA ASP A 42 11.00 12.32 12.99
C ASP A 42 10.00 12.82 11.94
N GLU A 43 10.32 13.90 11.23
CA GLU A 43 9.53 14.38 10.09
C GLU A 43 9.45 13.34 8.97
N VAL A 44 10.57 12.71 8.63
CA VAL A 44 10.62 11.68 7.57
C VAL A 44 9.77 10.47 7.97
N PHE A 45 9.89 9.98 9.20
CA PHE A 45 9.05 8.86 9.67
C PHE A 45 7.56 9.22 9.67
N ALA A 46 7.20 10.40 10.17
CA ALA A 46 5.81 10.86 10.16
C ALA A 46 5.27 10.98 8.73
N ALA A 47 6.07 11.49 7.79
CA ALA A 47 5.69 11.59 6.39
C ALA A 47 5.48 10.21 5.74
N ILE A 48 6.38 9.25 5.97
CA ILE A 48 6.26 7.88 5.45
C ILE A 48 4.94 7.24 5.92
N VAL A 49 4.63 7.34 7.22
CA VAL A 49 3.37 6.80 7.78
C VAL A 49 2.17 7.50 7.16
N SER A 50 2.19 8.83 7.08
CA SER A 50 1.09 9.62 6.51
C SER A 50 0.83 9.28 5.04
N VAL A 51 1.88 9.04 4.25
CA VAL A 51 1.77 8.64 2.84
C VAL A 51 1.17 7.23 2.73
N ALA A 52 1.61 6.29 3.57
CA ALA A 52 1.07 4.93 3.58
C ALA A 52 -0.42 4.91 3.95
N ASP A 53 -0.82 5.62 5.01
CA ASP A 53 -2.20 5.72 5.46
C ASP A 53 -3.10 6.34 4.38
N THR A 54 -2.67 7.47 3.82
CA THR A 54 -3.42 8.17 2.76
C THR A 54 -3.59 7.29 1.52
N THR A 55 -2.54 6.56 1.13
CA THR A 55 -2.58 5.63 0.00
C THR A 55 -3.57 4.49 0.25
N GLN A 56 -3.55 3.90 1.45
CA GLN A 56 -4.48 2.84 1.83
C GLN A 56 -5.95 3.34 1.77
N LEU A 57 -6.22 4.54 2.29
CA LEU A 57 -7.56 5.14 2.22
C LEU A 57 -8.03 5.35 0.78
N ALA A 58 -7.16 5.85 -0.10
CA ALA A 58 -7.47 6.05 -1.51
C ALA A 58 -7.81 4.71 -2.21
N MET A 59 -7.03 3.66 -1.98
CA MET A 59 -7.29 2.33 -2.54
C MET A 59 -8.64 1.76 -2.11
N HIS A 60 -9.04 1.96 -0.85
CA HIS A 60 -10.36 1.53 -0.37
C HIS A 60 -11.50 2.33 -0.99
N GLN A 61 -11.33 3.65 -1.18
CA GLN A 61 -12.33 4.48 -1.84
C GLN A 61 -12.56 4.04 -3.29
N GLU A 62 -11.49 3.77 -4.05
CA GLU A 62 -11.59 3.25 -5.41
C GLU A 62 -12.34 1.91 -5.47
N GLN A 63 -12.07 1.00 -4.53
CA GLN A 63 -12.77 -0.28 -4.42
C GLN A 63 -14.28 -0.09 -4.19
N LEU A 64 -14.68 0.80 -3.29
CA LEU A 64 -16.09 1.06 -3.00
C LEU A 64 -16.83 1.62 -4.21
N VAL A 65 -16.25 2.61 -4.91
CA VAL A 65 -16.85 3.20 -6.12
C VAL A 65 -16.99 2.15 -7.23
N SER A 66 -15.99 1.27 -7.37
CA SER A 66 -16.04 0.17 -8.34
C SER A 66 -17.18 -0.80 -8.04
N VAL A 67 -17.31 -1.23 -6.78
CA VAL A 67 -18.39 -2.13 -6.32
C VAL A 67 -19.77 -1.49 -6.53
N GLU A 68 -19.95 -0.22 -6.15
CA GLU A 68 -21.20 0.51 -6.37
C GLU A 68 -21.58 0.57 -7.85
N THR A 69 -20.60 0.88 -8.71
CA THR A 69 -20.82 0.94 -10.16
C THR A 69 -21.23 -0.41 -10.73
N GLN A 70 -20.61 -1.50 -10.27
CA GLN A 70 -20.97 -2.86 -10.67
C GLN A 70 -22.38 -3.24 -10.20
N LEU A 71 -22.75 -2.91 -8.96
CA LEU A 71 -24.09 -3.10 -8.42
C LEU A 71 -25.15 -2.36 -9.23
N ARG A 72 -24.96 -1.06 -9.50
CA ARG A 72 -25.88 -0.27 -10.32
C ARG A 72 -26.07 -0.89 -11.71
N ARG A 73 -24.97 -1.30 -12.37
CA ARG A 73 -25.03 -1.98 -13.68
C ARG A 73 -25.78 -3.32 -13.63
N ALA A 74 -25.58 -4.10 -12.58
CA ALA A 74 -26.26 -5.39 -12.41
C ALA A 74 -27.76 -5.23 -12.14
N MET A 75 -28.15 -4.20 -11.39
CA MET A 75 -29.56 -3.86 -11.15
C MET A 75 -30.24 -3.42 -12.45
N THR A 76 -29.65 -2.49 -13.21
CA THR A 76 -30.21 -2.02 -14.49
C THR A 76 -30.35 -3.15 -15.54
N LYS A 77 -29.51 -4.18 -15.50
CA LYS A 77 -29.63 -5.35 -16.39
C LYS A 77 -30.70 -6.36 -15.96
N ARG A 78 -31.10 -6.39 -14.68
CA ARG A 78 -32.18 -7.26 -14.18
C ARG A 78 -33.57 -6.66 -14.42
N ASP A 79 -33.63 -5.35 -14.66
CA ASP A 79 -34.87 -4.61 -14.94
C ASP A 79 -35.21 -4.51 -16.44
N LEU A 80 -34.48 -5.24 -17.31
CA LEU A 80 -34.69 -5.40 -18.76
C LEU A 80 -35.01 -6.86 -19.08
#